data_AF-A0A8R1I194-F1
#
_entry.id   AF-A0A8R1I194-F1
#
_cell.length_a   1.000
_cell.length_b   1.000
_cell.length_c   1.000
_cell.angle_alpha   90.00
_cell.angle_beta   90.00
_cell.angle_gamma   90.00
#
_symmetry.space_group_name_H-M   'P 1'
#
loop_
_entity.id
_entity.type
_entity.pdbx_description
1 polymer ?
#
loop_
_entity_poly.entity_id
_entity_poly.type
_entity_poly.pdbx_seq_one_letter_code
_entity_poly.pdbx_strand_id
1 'polypeptide(L)'
;MRHATCDMRHATCDMRLATFDLPLVTCDLRLATCDMRHATCDMRHATCDMRHATCDMRHATCDMRHATCDMRHATCDMRHATCDMRHATCDMQHATCDMRHATCDMRHATCDMRHATCDMRHATCDMRHATCDMRHATCDMRHAICDMRHATYDLRHATCDLRLATCDMRHATCALRLATCDMRLPTCDLESVTSYLRLATCVM
;
A
#
# COMPACT_ATOMS: atom_id res chain seq x y z
N MET A 1 -7.90 3.84 38.76
CA MET A 1 -8.35 3.66 37.36
C MET A 1 -9.20 4.87 37.02
N ARG A 2 -8.85 5.67 36.00
CA ARG A 2 -9.73 6.74 35.53
C ARG A 2 -10.26 6.31 34.16
N HIS A 3 -11.42 5.67 34.19
CA HIS A 3 -12.30 5.58 33.03
C HIS A 3 -12.99 6.94 32.97
N ALA A 4 -12.83 7.69 31.89
CA ALA A 4 -13.53 8.96 31.73
C ALA A 4 -14.09 9.03 30.30
N THR A 5 -15.41 9.04 30.22
CA THR A 5 -16.18 9.49 29.06
C THR A 5 -16.26 11.01 29.16
N CYS A 6 -15.36 11.74 28.52
CA CYS A 6 -15.43 13.21 28.48
C CYS A 6 -16.01 13.66 27.14
N ASP A 7 -17.22 14.20 27.17
CA ASP A 7 -17.81 14.96 26.07
C ASP A 7 -17.47 16.45 26.25
N MET A 8 -16.30 16.86 25.76
CA MET A 8 -15.80 18.24 25.79
C MET A 8 -15.27 18.63 24.41
N ARG A 9 -15.87 19.66 23.80
CA ARG A 9 -15.61 20.12 22.41
C ARG A 9 -14.15 20.46 22.05
N HIS A 10 -13.25 20.54 23.02
CA HIS A 10 -11.80 20.57 22.85
C HIS A 10 -11.15 19.92 24.08
N ALA A 11 -10.30 18.92 23.86
CA ALA A 11 -9.63 18.22 24.96
C ALA A 11 -8.15 17.94 24.62
N THR A 12 -7.27 18.30 25.56
CA THR A 12 -5.92 17.75 25.65
C THR A 12 -5.89 16.75 26.80
N CYS A 13 -5.63 15.48 26.51
CA CYS A 13 -5.71 14.42 27.52
C CYS A 13 -4.57 13.41 27.38
N ASP A 14 -3.89 13.12 28.49
CA ASP A 14 -3.05 11.93 28.67
C ASP A 14 -3.82 10.94 29.54
N MET A 15 -4.33 9.86 28.94
CA MET A 15 -5.14 8.87 29.64
C MET A 15 -4.78 7.42 29.29
N ARG A 16 -5.00 6.54 30.27
CA ARG A 16 -4.75 5.10 30.11
C ARG A 16 -5.83 4.37 29.30
N LEU A 17 -7.09 4.83 29.40
CA LEU A 17 -8.27 4.22 28.79
C LEU A 17 -9.25 5.33 28.46
N ALA A 18 -9.70 5.41 27.21
CA ALA A 18 -10.69 6.41 26.83
C ALA A 18 -11.62 5.99 25.69
N THR A 19 -12.87 6.46 25.79
CA THR A 19 -13.86 6.42 24.72
C THR A 19 -14.34 7.85 24.46
N PHE A 20 -14.16 8.37 23.26
CA PHE A 20 -14.42 9.77 22.94
C PHE A 20 -15.13 9.93 21.60
N ASP A 21 -16.13 10.81 21.57
CA ASP A 21 -16.78 11.31 20.36
C ASP A 21 -16.62 12.83 20.31
N LEU A 22 -15.50 13.33 19.76
CA LEU A 22 -15.12 14.73 19.89
C LEU A 22 -14.80 15.41 18.55
N PRO A 23 -15.10 16.71 18.40
CA PRO A 23 -14.86 17.40 17.14
C PRO A 23 -13.37 17.74 16.94
N LEU A 24 -12.63 18.13 17.97
CA LEU A 24 -11.20 18.49 17.91
C LEU A 24 -10.45 17.95 19.14
N VAL A 25 -9.40 17.15 18.91
CA VAL A 25 -8.67 16.46 19.99
C VAL A 25 -7.16 16.41 19.73
N THR A 26 -6.38 16.61 20.79
CA THR A 26 -4.96 16.21 20.82
C THR A 26 -4.69 15.34 22.04
N CYS A 27 -4.29 14.08 21.85
CA CYS A 27 -4.24 13.12 22.95
C CYS A 27 -3.09 12.11 22.84
N ASP A 28 -2.60 11.70 24.01
CA ASP A 28 -1.69 10.56 24.16
C ASP A 28 -2.43 9.47 24.94
N LEU A 29 -2.71 8.34 24.28
CA LEU A 29 -3.56 7.28 24.84
C LEU A 29 -2.89 5.91 24.79
N ARG A 30 -3.05 5.14 25.87
CA ARG A 30 -2.59 3.74 25.87
C ARG A 30 -3.59 2.79 25.24
N LEU A 31 -4.87 2.97 25.51
CA LEU A 31 -5.95 2.20 24.90
C LEU A 31 -7.11 3.15 24.61
N ALA A 32 -7.53 3.20 23.35
CA ALA A 32 -8.51 4.18 22.88
C ALA A 32 -9.49 3.54 21.90
N THR A 33 -10.77 3.89 22.05
CA THR A 33 -11.78 3.72 21.00
C THR A 33 -12.44 5.08 20.74
N CYS A 34 -12.29 5.64 19.54
CA CYS A 34 -12.65 7.06 19.32
C CYS A 34 -13.33 7.29 17.97
N ASP A 35 -14.34 8.16 17.95
CA ASP A 35 -14.84 8.84 16.74
C ASP A 35 -14.44 10.31 16.82
N MET A 36 -13.60 10.76 15.88
CA MET A 36 -13.07 12.12 15.90
C MET A 36 -13.16 12.80 14.54
N ARG A 37 -13.60 14.07 14.53
CA ARG A 37 -13.60 14.84 13.28
C ARG A 37 -12.20 15.35 12.94
N HIS A 38 -11.48 15.86 13.93
CA HIS A 38 -10.11 16.33 13.78
C HIS A 38 -9.27 15.85 14.97
N ALA A 39 -8.24 15.07 14.69
CA ALA A 39 -7.44 14.44 15.71
C ALA A 39 -5.94 14.55 15.40
N THR A 40 -5.17 14.87 16.44
CA THR A 40 -3.73 14.60 16.47
C THR A 40 -3.43 13.69 17.66
N CYS A 41 -3.01 12.46 17.44
CA CYS A 41 -2.92 11.49 18.53
C CYS A 41 -1.68 10.58 18.47
N ASP A 42 -1.07 10.31 19.63
CA ASP A 42 -0.18 9.16 19.84
C ASP A 42 -0.96 8.08 20.59
N MET A 43 -1.13 6.90 19.96
CA MET A 43 -1.89 5.81 20.56
C MET A 43 -1.15 4.47 20.51
N ARG A 44 -1.10 3.78 21.65
CA ARG A 44 -0.51 2.43 21.68
C ARG A 44 -1.44 1.36 21.12
N HIS A 45 -2.70 1.39 21.51
CA HIS A 45 -3.75 0.50 21.03
C HIS A 45 -4.99 1.32 20.72
N ALA A 46 -5.39 1.35 19.46
CA ALA A 46 -6.44 2.24 18.98
C ALA A 46 -7.42 1.50 18.08
N THR A 47 -8.70 1.80 18.27
CA THR A 47 -9.74 1.55 17.28
C THR A 47 -10.46 2.87 17.00
N CYS A 48 -10.29 3.45 15.81
CA CYS A 48 -10.73 4.82 15.57
C CYS A 48 -11.43 5.03 14.23
N ASP A 49 -12.49 5.83 14.23
CA ASP A 49 -13.04 6.47 13.03
C ASP A 49 -12.61 7.94 13.05
N MET A 50 -11.88 8.39 12.03
CA MET A 50 -11.38 9.76 11.98
C MET A 50 -11.58 10.43 10.62
N ARG A 51 -12.16 11.64 10.62
CA ARG A 51 -12.29 12.40 9.36
C ARG A 51 -10.99 13.05 8.93
N HIS A 52 -10.30 13.71 9.85
CA HIS A 52 -9.01 14.35 9.62
C HIS A 52 -8.06 13.96 10.76
N ALA A 53 -7.02 13.21 10.43
CA ALA A 53 -6.13 12.61 11.42
C ALA A 53 -4.66 12.84 11.10
N THR A 54 -3.90 13.17 12.14
CA THR A 54 -2.45 13.01 12.16
C THR A 54 -2.09 12.13 13.34
N CYS A 55 -1.65 10.89 13.10
CA CYS A 55 -1.51 9.91 14.19
C CYS A 55 -0.21 9.11 14.15
N ASP A 56 0.37 8.85 15.32
CA ASP A 56 1.35 7.78 15.54
C ASP A 56 0.64 6.66 16.29
N MET A 57 0.61 5.46 15.71
CA MET A 57 -0.07 4.32 16.32
C MET A 57 0.74 3.04 16.32
N ARG A 58 0.86 2.40 17.48
CA ARG A 58 1.55 1.10 17.56
C ARG A 58 0.69 -0.06 17.07
N HIS A 59 -0.55 -0.13 17.52
CA HIS A 59 -1.53 -1.12 17.11
C HIS A 59 -2.84 -0.42 16.81
N ALA A 60 -3.25 -0.42 15.55
CA ALA A 60 -4.38 0.37 15.08
C ALA A 60 -5.35 -0.47 14.24
N THR A 61 -6.63 -0.23 14.46
CA THR A 61 -7.68 -0.54 13.52
C THR A 61 -8.45 0.75 13.24
N CYS A 62 -8.36 1.29 12.01
CA CYS A 62 -8.87 2.64 11.74
C CYS A 62 -9.64 2.76 10.44
N ASP A 63 -10.72 3.54 10.45
CA ASP A 63 -11.32 4.12 9.24
C ASP A 63 -10.94 5.61 9.21
N MET A 64 -10.29 6.06 8.14
CA MET A 64 -9.85 7.44 8.02
C MET A 64 -10.15 8.07 6.67
N ARG A 65 -10.76 9.27 6.67
CA ARG A 65 -11.02 9.99 5.42
C ARG A 65 -9.80 10.74 4.90
N HIS A 66 -9.14 11.51 5.76
CA HIS A 66 -7.93 12.26 5.46
C HIS A 66 -6.90 12.01 6.56
N ALA A 67 -5.84 11.29 6.24
CA ALA A 67 -4.90 10.78 7.22
C ALA A 67 -3.44 11.06 6.85
N THR A 68 -2.66 11.48 7.85
CA THR A 68 -1.21 11.31 7.86
C THR A 68 -0.84 10.43 9.04
N CYS A 69 -0.27 9.25 8.81
CA CYS A 69 -0.05 8.29 9.89
C CYS A 69 1.31 7.58 9.85
N ASP A 70 1.91 7.37 11.01
CA ASP A 70 2.96 6.37 11.24
C ASP A 70 2.33 5.22 12.03
N MET A 71 2.38 4.00 11.49
CA MET A 71 1.78 2.85 12.13
C MET A 71 2.68 1.62 12.14
N ARG A 72 2.82 0.99 13.32
CA ARG A 72 3.60 -0.27 13.41
C ARG A 72 2.81 -1.50 12.98
N HIS A 73 1.60 -1.64 13.49
CA HIS A 73 0.69 -2.73 13.16
C HIS A 73 -0.69 -2.13 12.89
N ALA A 74 -1.14 -2.20 11.64
CA ALA A 74 -2.32 -1.49 11.19
C ALA A 74 -3.26 -2.38 10.38
N THR A 75 -4.55 -2.21 10.65
CA THR A 75 -5.62 -2.58 9.71
C THR A 75 -6.44 -1.34 9.44
N CYS A 76 -6.41 -0.82 8.20
CA CYS A 76 -6.99 0.48 7.91
C CYS A 76 -7.81 0.53 6.62
N ASP A 77 -8.94 1.24 6.64
CA ASP A 77 -9.61 1.76 5.45
C ASP A 77 -9.29 3.26 5.37
N MET A 78 -8.71 3.72 4.26
CA MET A 78 -8.35 5.12 4.10
C MET A 78 -8.73 5.69 2.74
N ARG A 79 -9.39 6.85 2.73
CA ARG A 79 -9.73 7.53 1.47
C ARG A 79 -8.58 8.35 0.90
N HIS A 80 -7.99 9.22 1.70
CA HIS A 80 -6.85 10.05 1.34
C HIS A 80 -5.77 9.92 2.41
N ALA A 81 -4.65 9.27 2.07
CA ALA A 81 -3.67 8.87 3.05
C ALA A 81 -2.24 9.17 2.62
N THR A 82 -1.45 9.62 3.59
CA THR A 82 0.02 9.54 3.56
C THR A 82 0.45 8.71 4.75
N CYS A 83 1.09 7.56 4.52
CA CYS A 83 1.39 6.62 5.61
C CYS A 83 2.80 6.01 5.55
N ASP A 84 3.43 5.87 6.72
CA ASP A 84 4.54 4.93 6.94
C ASP A 84 3.99 3.76 7.76
N MET A 85 4.11 2.53 7.24
CA MET A 85 3.60 1.35 7.92
C MET A 85 4.59 0.19 7.96
N ARG A 86 4.78 -0.41 9.13
CA ARG A 86 5.64 -1.61 9.23
C ARG A 86 4.91 -2.89 8.86
N HIS A 87 3.73 -3.11 9.43
CA HIS A 87 2.88 -4.26 9.15
C HIS A 87 1.46 -3.77 8.92
N ALA A 88 0.98 -3.91 7.69
CA ALA A 88 -0.27 -3.28 7.26
C ALA A 88 -1.18 -4.25 6.49
N THR A 89 -2.47 -4.15 6.79
CA THR A 89 -3.54 -4.60 5.90
C THR A 89 -4.43 -3.41 5.61
N CYS A 90 -4.48 -2.94 4.37
CA CYS A 90 -5.14 -1.68 4.06
C CYS A 90 -6.00 -1.71 2.79
N ASP A 91 -7.15 -1.04 2.82
CA ASP A 91 -7.86 -0.58 1.63
C ASP A 91 -7.63 0.92 1.50
N MET A 92 -7.13 1.38 0.35
CA MET A 92 -6.84 2.79 0.12
C MET A 92 -7.32 3.32 -1.23
N GLN A 93 -8.03 4.45 -1.22
CA GLN A 93 -8.47 5.07 -2.47
C GLN A 93 -7.40 5.96 -3.11
N HIS A 94 -6.82 6.87 -2.34
CA HIS A 94 -5.75 7.77 -2.76
C HIS A 94 -4.63 7.76 -1.72
N ALA A 95 -3.49 7.17 -2.07
CA ALA A 95 -2.45 6.87 -1.11
C ALA A 95 -1.04 7.24 -1.59
N THR A 96 -0.24 7.75 -0.65
CA THR A 96 1.21 7.73 -0.72
C THR A 96 1.74 6.96 0.48
N CYS A 97 2.44 5.84 0.26
CA CYS A 97 2.83 4.95 1.35
C CYS A 97 4.26 4.43 1.26
N ASP A 98 4.94 4.34 2.41
CA ASP A 98 6.09 3.47 2.61
C ASP A 98 5.64 2.29 3.48
N MET A 99 5.82 1.06 2.99
CA MET A 99 5.40 -0.13 3.73
C MET A 99 6.45 -1.24 3.75
N ARG A 100 6.71 -1.81 4.94
CA ARG A 100 7.64 -2.94 5.04
C ARG A 100 6.98 -4.29 4.72
N HIS A 101 5.84 -4.56 5.34
CA HIS A 101 5.06 -5.78 5.12
C HIS A 101 3.59 -5.39 4.93
N ALA A 102 3.08 -5.58 3.72
CA ALA A 102 1.79 -5.04 3.32
C ALA A 102 0.92 -6.06 2.59
N THR A 103 -0.36 -6.05 2.92
CA THR A 103 -1.43 -6.57 2.06
C THR A 103 -2.39 -5.43 1.77
N CYS A 104 -2.51 -5.00 0.51
CA CYS A 104 -3.26 -3.78 0.19
C CYS A 104 -4.14 -3.91 -1.05
N ASP A 105 -5.32 -3.31 -1.00
CA ASP A 105 -6.10 -2.92 -2.19
C ASP A 105 -5.95 -1.41 -2.36
N MET A 106 -5.50 -0.96 -3.53
CA MET A 106 -5.30 0.46 -3.80
C MET A 106 -5.84 0.92 -5.14
N ARG A 107 -6.63 2.00 -5.14
CA ARG A 107 -7.13 2.58 -6.40
C ARG A 107 -6.14 3.51 -7.08
N HIS A 108 -5.61 4.49 -6.35
CA HIS A 108 -4.63 5.45 -6.84
C HIS A 108 -3.48 5.55 -5.83
N ALA A 109 -2.32 5.01 -6.18
CA ALA A 109 -1.24 4.83 -5.23
C ALA A 109 0.13 5.26 -5.76
N THR A 110 0.93 5.82 -4.86
CA THR A 110 2.38 5.89 -5.00
C THR A 110 3.00 5.18 -3.80
N CYS A 111 3.77 4.10 -4.01
CA CYS A 111 4.23 3.27 -2.90
C CYS A 111 5.69 2.82 -3.02
N ASP A 112 6.39 2.78 -1.90
CA ASP A 112 7.61 1.98 -1.71
C ASP A 112 7.24 0.80 -0.80
N MET A 113 7.48 -0.43 -1.27
CA MET A 113 7.18 -1.62 -0.48
C MET A 113 8.31 -2.66 -0.47
N ARG A 114 8.62 -3.19 0.72
CA ARG A 114 9.60 -4.28 0.82
C ARG A 114 9.01 -5.65 0.56
N HIS A 115 7.91 -5.98 1.22
CA HIS A 115 7.20 -7.25 1.06
C HIS A 115 5.71 -6.94 0.90
N ALA A 116 5.18 -7.20 -0.28
CA ALA A 116 3.85 -6.75 -0.66
C ALA A 116 3.01 -7.85 -1.32
N THR A 117 1.73 -7.88 -0.95
CA THR A 117 0.68 -8.52 -1.73
C THR A 117 -0.38 -7.47 -2.05
N CYS A 118 -0.52 -7.07 -3.31
CA CYS A 118 -1.34 -5.90 -3.65
C CYS A 118 -2.22 -6.09 -4.89
N ASP A 119 -3.44 -5.57 -4.83
CA ASP A 119 -4.25 -5.25 -6.02
C ASP A 119 -4.19 -3.74 -6.21
N MET A 120 -3.79 -3.28 -7.40
CA MET A 120 -3.71 -1.85 -7.68
C MET A 120 -4.29 -1.46 -9.04
N ARG A 121 -5.16 -0.43 -9.05
CA ARG A 121 -5.73 0.06 -10.32
C ARG A 121 -4.83 1.04 -11.05
N HIS A 122 -4.39 2.08 -10.36
CA HIS A 122 -3.49 3.12 -10.87
C HIS A 122 -2.33 3.31 -9.91
N ALA A 123 -1.13 2.88 -10.29
CA ALA A 123 -0.03 2.80 -9.34
C ALA A 123 1.31 3.27 -9.91
N THR A 124 2.10 3.90 -9.06
CA THR A 124 3.55 4.04 -9.25
C THR A 124 4.24 3.39 -8.05
N CYS A 125 5.05 2.36 -8.27
CA CYS A 125 5.60 1.57 -7.16
C CYS A 125 7.06 1.18 -7.32
N ASP A 126 7.81 1.20 -6.22
CA ASP A 126 9.07 0.46 -6.06
C ASP A 126 8.81 -0.71 -5.11
N MET A 127 9.09 -1.93 -5.56
CA MET A 127 8.86 -3.13 -4.74
C MET A 127 10.04 -4.10 -4.73
N ARG A 128 10.43 -4.56 -3.54
CA ARG A 128 11.50 -5.58 -3.44
C ARG A 128 11.00 -7.00 -3.65
N HIS A 129 9.95 -7.39 -2.93
CA HIS A 129 9.31 -8.69 -3.04
C HIS A 129 7.80 -8.48 -3.15
N ALA A 130 7.25 -8.77 -4.31
CA ALA A 130 5.85 -8.47 -4.61
C ALA A 130 5.11 -9.68 -5.19
N THR A 131 3.85 -9.80 -4.78
CA THR A 131 2.82 -10.50 -5.55
C THR A 131 1.73 -9.49 -5.85
N CYS A 132 1.50 -9.16 -7.12
CA CYS A 132 0.62 -8.06 -7.46
C CYS A 132 -0.27 -8.32 -8.68
N ASP A 133 -1.49 -7.79 -8.63
CA ASP A 133 -2.34 -7.55 -9.81
C ASP A 133 -2.35 -6.03 -10.03
N MET A 134 -1.98 -5.55 -11.22
CA MET A 134 -2.21 -4.14 -11.53
C MET A 134 -2.71 -3.85 -12.95
N ARG A 135 -3.55 -2.81 -13.05
CA ARG A 135 -4.22 -2.45 -14.31
C ARG A 135 -3.60 -1.32 -15.10
N HIS A 136 -3.01 -0.34 -14.43
CA HIS A 136 -2.33 0.80 -15.02
C HIS A 136 -1.20 1.20 -14.09
N ALA A 137 0.03 0.78 -14.40
CA ALA A 137 1.11 1.00 -13.46
C ALA A 137 2.45 1.31 -14.10
N THR A 138 3.28 1.99 -13.31
CA THR A 138 4.70 2.17 -13.56
C THR A 138 5.46 1.61 -12.37
N CYS A 139 6.21 0.52 -12.53
CA CYS A 139 6.86 -0.11 -11.38
C CYS A 139 8.29 -0.60 -11.63
N ASP A 140 9.12 -0.46 -10.61
CA ASP A 140 10.39 -1.18 -10.47
C ASP A 140 10.17 -2.32 -9.48
N MET A 141 10.47 -3.57 -9.86
CA MET A 141 10.43 -4.68 -8.93
C MET A 141 11.63 -5.62 -9.01
N ARG A 142 12.15 -6.01 -7.85
CA ARG A 142 13.30 -6.95 -7.80
C ARG A 142 12.88 -8.41 -7.93
N HIS A 143 11.92 -8.83 -7.12
CA HIS A 143 11.35 -10.18 -7.14
C HIS A 143 9.83 -10.07 -7.20
N ALA A 144 9.25 -10.47 -8.32
CA ALA A 144 7.83 -10.26 -8.57
C ALA A 144 7.13 -11.51 -9.11
N ILE A 145 5.91 -11.73 -8.64
CA ILE A 145 4.90 -12.54 -9.32
C ILE A 145 3.75 -11.59 -9.66
N CYS A 146 3.45 -11.39 -10.94
CA CYS A 146 2.63 -10.25 -11.35
C CYS A 146 1.66 -10.50 -12.51
N ASP A 147 0.39 -10.09 -12.40
CA ASP A 147 -0.55 -10.00 -13.53
C ASP A 147 -0.81 -8.52 -13.83
N MET A 148 -0.44 -8.09 -15.02
CA MET A 148 -0.35 -6.68 -15.34
C MET A 148 -1.00 -6.32 -16.66
N ARG A 149 -1.71 -5.18 -16.66
CA ARG A 149 -2.26 -4.56 -17.87
C ARG A 149 -1.73 -3.12 -18.01
N HIS A 150 -1.59 -2.66 -19.27
CA HIS A 150 -1.33 -1.25 -19.63
C HIS A 150 -0.25 -0.54 -18.82
N ALA A 151 1.01 -0.87 -19.06
CA ALA A 151 2.01 -0.46 -18.09
C ALA A 151 3.47 -0.50 -18.53
N THR A 152 4.32 0.10 -17.68
CA THR A 152 5.76 0.22 -17.86
C THR A 152 6.51 -0.35 -16.66
N TYR A 153 7.43 -1.27 -16.90
CA TYR A 153 8.11 -2.00 -15.82
C TYR A 153 9.62 -2.21 -16.03
N ASP A 154 10.36 -2.24 -14.92
CA ASP A 154 11.70 -2.80 -14.81
C ASP A 154 11.65 -3.93 -13.78
N LEU A 155 11.93 -5.17 -14.21
CA LEU A 155 11.88 -6.35 -13.35
C LEU A 155 13.17 -7.18 -13.41
N ARG A 156 13.66 -7.62 -12.25
CA ARG A 156 14.94 -8.38 -12.18
C ARG A 156 14.83 -9.90 -12.05
N HIS A 157 13.77 -10.37 -11.42
CA HIS A 157 13.45 -11.77 -11.23
C HIS A 157 11.93 -11.87 -11.16
N ALA A 158 11.32 -12.33 -12.24
CA ALA A 158 9.88 -12.19 -12.39
C ALA A 158 9.22 -13.44 -12.95
N THR A 159 8.03 -13.73 -12.44
CA THR A 159 7.03 -14.56 -13.13
C THR A 159 5.83 -13.68 -13.41
N CYS A 160 5.57 -13.33 -14.67
CA CYS A 160 4.55 -12.33 -14.96
C CYS A 160 3.71 -12.59 -16.21
N ASP A 161 2.42 -12.28 -16.10
CA ASP A 161 1.49 -12.22 -17.22
C ASP A 161 1.28 -10.75 -17.59
N LEU A 162 1.75 -10.34 -18.77
CA LEU A 162 1.72 -8.93 -19.18
C LEU A 162 0.87 -8.73 -20.43
N ARG A 163 -0.04 -7.74 -20.39
CA ARG A 163 -0.83 -7.28 -21.54
C ARG A 163 -0.65 -5.80 -21.79
N LEU A 164 -0.32 -5.41 -23.03
CA LEU A 164 -0.13 -4.00 -23.41
C LEU A 164 0.95 -3.32 -22.55
N ALA A 165 2.15 -3.90 -22.54
CA ALA A 165 3.22 -3.50 -21.63
C ALA A 165 4.53 -3.10 -22.36
N THR A 166 5.22 -2.12 -21.78
CA THR A 166 6.64 -1.84 -22.02
C THR A 166 7.46 -2.42 -20.86
N CYS A 167 8.41 -3.31 -21.13
CA CYS A 167 9.14 -3.99 -20.04
C CYS A 167 10.65 -4.13 -20.28
N ASP A 168 11.46 -3.86 -19.25
CA ASP A 168 12.86 -4.31 -19.15
C ASP A 168 12.91 -5.44 -18.11
N MET A 169 13.40 -6.61 -18.52
CA MET A 169 13.38 -7.81 -17.70
C MET A 169 14.74 -8.48 -17.66
N ARG A 170 15.19 -8.86 -16.46
CA ARG A 170 16.27 -9.84 -16.26
C ARG A 170 15.66 -11.10 -15.64
N HIS A 171 16.09 -12.27 -16.06
CA HIS A 171 15.66 -13.57 -15.49
C HIS A 171 14.14 -13.66 -15.26
N ALA A 172 13.39 -13.77 -16.35
CA ALA A 172 11.94 -13.71 -16.28
C ALA A 172 11.27 -14.90 -16.96
N THR A 173 10.21 -15.41 -16.33
CA THR A 173 9.23 -16.30 -16.94
C THR A 173 7.97 -15.50 -17.24
N CYS A 174 7.63 -15.28 -18.50
CA CYS A 174 6.50 -14.39 -18.84
C CYS A 174 5.58 -14.92 -19.93
N ALA A 175 4.27 -14.71 -19.76
CA ALA A 175 3.32 -14.73 -20.85
C ALA A 175 3.07 -13.30 -21.33
N LEU A 176 3.34 -13.01 -22.61
CA LEU A 176 3.29 -11.65 -23.15
C LEU A 176 2.26 -11.55 -24.27
N ARG A 177 1.37 -10.54 -24.16
CA ARG A 177 0.43 -10.17 -25.24
C ARG A 177 0.50 -8.68 -25.56
N LEU A 178 0.81 -8.36 -26.82
CA LEU A 178 0.91 -6.98 -27.31
C LEU A 178 1.92 -6.16 -26.49
N ALA A 179 3.16 -6.63 -26.39
CA ALA A 179 4.20 -6.02 -25.56
C ALA A 179 5.42 -5.57 -26.37
N THR A 180 6.11 -4.56 -25.85
CA THR A 180 7.45 -4.11 -26.28
C THR A 180 8.43 -4.36 -25.14
N CYS A 181 9.35 -5.31 -25.29
CA CYS A 181 10.21 -5.71 -24.17
C CYS A 181 11.70 -5.87 -24.54
N ASP A 182 12.58 -5.43 -23.65
CA ASP A 182 14.01 -5.80 -23.61
C ASP A 182 14.19 -6.87 -22.53
N MET A 183 14.70 -8.04 -22.92
CA MET A 183 14.78 -9.17 -22.00
C MET A 183 16.16 -9.86 -22.04
N ARG A 184 16.70 -10.13 -20.85
CA ARG A 184 17.93 -10.88 -20.63
C ARG A 184 17.63 -12.19 -19.89
N LEU A 185 17.98 -13.31 -20.49
CA LEU A 185 17.68 -14.66 -19.97
C LEU A 185 16.17 -14.94 -19.75
N PRO A 186 15.30 -14.72 -20.76
CA PRO A 186 13.87 -14.99 -20.64
C PRO A 186 13.48 -16.43 -20.98
N THR A 187 12.44 -16.91 -20.29
CA THR A 187 11.54 -18.00 -20.68
C THR A 187 10.17 -17.38 -20.99
N CYS A 188 9.78 -17.29 -22.27
CA CYS A 188 8.53 -16.58 -22.63
C CYS A 188 7.63 -17.33 -23.61
N ASP A 189 6.33 -17.18 -23.39
CA ASP A 189 5.26 -17.51 -24.34
C ASP A 189 4.76 -16.20 -24.98
N LEU A 190 4.77 -16.12 -26.31
CA LEU A 190 4.64 -14.86 -27.04
C LEU A 190 3.43 -14.83 -27.98
N GLU A 191 2.49 -13.90 -27.72
CA GLU A 191 1.42 -13.56 -28.67
C GLU A 191 1.56 -12.10 -29.14
N SER A 192 1.95 -11.89 -30.40
CA SER A 192 2.06 -10.57 -31.06
C SER A 192 2.95 -9.56 -30.31
N VAL A 193 4.27 -9.78 -30.32
CA VAL A 193 5.25 -9.03 -29.50
C VAL A 193 6.39 -8.48 -30.36
N THR A 194 6.85 -7.27 -30.06
CA THR A 194 8.13 -6.72 -30.57
C THR A 194 9.17 -6.77 -29.46
N SER A 195 10.15 -7.67 -29.54
CA SER A 195 11.11 -7.93 -28.45
C SER A 195 12.57 -7.89 -28.89
N TYR A 196 13.44 -7.33 -28.04
CA TYR A 196 14.89 -7.47 -28.14
C TYR A 196 15.36 -8.52 -27.12
N LEU A 197 15.82 -9.67 -27.62
CA LEU A 197 16.14 -10.85 -26.81
C LEU A 197 17.65 -11.08 -26.76
N ARG A 198 18.19 -11.31 -25.56
CA ARG A 198 19.57 -11.82 -25.38
C ARG A 198 19.55 -13.11 -24.57
N LEU A 199 20.02 -14.21 -25.18
CA LEU A 199 20.09 -15.58 -24.62
C LEU A 199 18.71 -16.07 -24.13
N ALA A 200 17.81 -16.45 -25.05
CA ALA A 200 16.40 -16.69 -24.76
C ALA A 200 15.93 -18.09 -25.17
N THR A 201 14.94 -18.61 -24.43
CA THR A 201 14.11 -19.76 -24.83
C THR A 201 12.67 -19.29 -24.96
N CYS A 202 12.13 -19.25 -26.17
CA CYS A 202 10.78 -18.79 -26.45
C CYS A 202 9.94 -19.92 -27.07
N VAL A 203 8.70 -20.05 -26.60
CA VAL A 203 7.67 -20.88 -27.24
C VAL A 203 6.65 -19.93 -27.87
N MET A 204 6.21 -20.25 -29.09
CA MET A 204 5.22 -19.48 -29.85
C MET A 204 3.86 -20.16 -29.74
#